data_AF-A0A6A6XJM1-F1
#
_entry.id   AF-A0A6A6XJM1-F1
#
_cell.length_a   1.000
_cell.length_b   1.000
_cell.length_c   1.000
_cell.angle_alpha   90.00
_cell.angle_beta   90.00
_cell.angle_gamma   90.00
#
_symmetry.space_group_name_H-M   'P 1'
#
loop_
_entity.id
_entity.type
_entity.pdbx_description
1 polymer ?
#
loop_
_entity_poly.entity_id
_entity_poly.type
_entity_poly.pdbx_seq_one_letter_code
_entity_poly.pdbx_strand_id
1 'polypeptide(L)'
;LAFNNVIAHPPISSDSIHLPWPELVSSKIAELLDRADLADLALVNRSCCQLACSRQFASVPLDYSNRAFGILDILLNEASERSSHSGNTKLPSIGACIQRIIVATDPSWIRNRHRIKEVLSKPLVLPNLHQLEWQDPATLDLEVLLIDCVGGRPSFPRLKNLTIDPLTNYDTSWLEVLVQLGLQHLAVDISASPAVVHFFAKRGTLSKLASFVWKCRTDILDLDLTFLEANSHIQKLMIDHAITPSFLDSRLLPLLLTSFSNLTSLSLIVKGRGIPLRVFIKISKLTNLEQLSLTAGSQVGKKPRWQINHVTILRFCGNLLRLRKLAFSRDTYPHQDNTMLASQLDYYQNRRSYNTEALKNYPHFMEGDLEAQLQYEWEAQHHEDMLKIAATYVAVLPNLNWIYVGQIPTGIEEESSARVPRSTSFTRISCEALLRRMFGRG
;
A
#
# COMPACT_ATOMS: atom_id res chain seq x y z
N LEU A 1 -21.27 -5.57 -3.30
CA LEU A 1 -21.93 -4.44 -4.00
C LEU A 1 -23.35 -4.86 -4.31
N ALA A 2 -24.33 -3.96 -4.17
CA ALA A 2 -25.65 -4.24 -4.69
C ALA A 2 -25.62 -4.16 -6.23
N PHE A 3 -26.00 -5.22 -6.94
CA PHE A 3 -26.11 -5.37 -8.40
C PHE A 3 -26.80 -4.16 -9.05
N ASN A 4 -27.79 -3.58 -8.37
CA ASN A 4 -28.50 -2.36 -8.79
C ASN A 4 -27.60 -1.13 -9.00
N ASN A 5 -26.43 -1.06 -8.37
CA ASN A 5 -25.47 0.06 -8.54
C ASN A 5 -24.59 -0.08 -9.79
N VAL A 6 -24.70 -1.21 -10.49
CA VAL A 6 -23.90 -1.58 -11.66
C VAL A 6 -24.77 -1.64 -12.93
N ILE A 7 -26.10 -1.56 -12.80
CA ILE A 7 -27.02 -1.55 -13.95
C ILE A 7 -27.13 -0.11 -14.50
N ALA A 8 -26.58 0.12 -15.69
CA ALA A 8 -26.78 1.37 -16.45
C ALA A 8 -28.16 1.41 -17.19
N HIS A 9 -29.10 0.57 -16.78
CA HIS A 9 -30.41 0.38 -17.41
C HIS A 9 -31.50 0.30 -16.33
N PRO A 10 -32.75 0.71 -16.64
CA PRO A 10 -33.88 0.40 -15.78
C PRO A 10 -34.04 -1.13 -15.62
N PRO A 11 -34.55 -1.61 -14.47
CA PRO A 11 -34.80 -3.04 -14.28
C PRO A 11 -35.73 -3.53 -15.38
N ILE A 12 -35.26 -4.49 -16.18
CA ILE A 12 -36.05 -5.08 -17.25
C ILE A 12 -37.20 -5.85 -16.59
N SER A 13 -38.43 -5.50 -16.96
CA SER A 13 -39.66 -6.22 -16.63
C SER A 13 -39.44 -7.73 -16.80
N SER A 14 -39.79 -8.47 -15.75
CA SER A 14 -39.70 -9.92 -15.69
C SER A 14 -40.52 -10.55 -16.82
N ASP A 15 -39.88 -11.22 -17.78
CA ASP A 15 -40.51 -12.27 -18.61
C ASP A 15 -39.44 -13.09 -19.36
N SER A 16 -38.42 -13.59 -18.64
CA SER A 16 -37.58 -14.72 -19.09
C SER A 16 -36.76 -15.34 -17.92
N ILE A 17 -37.38 -16.30 -17.22
CA ILE A 17 -36.87 -17.63 -16.78
C ILE A 17 -35.34 -17.88 -16.99
N HIS A 18 -34.49 -18.37 -16.07
CA HIS A 18 -34.50 -18.91 -14.71
C HIS A 18 -33.06 -18.75 -14.16
N LEU A 19 -32.87 -18.03 -13.05
CA LEU A 19 -31.82 -18.25 -12.04
C LEU A 19 -32.25 -17.35 -10.85
N PRO A 20 -33.18 -17.79 -9.98
CA PRO A 20 -33.72 -16.98 -8.90
C PRO A 20 -32.78 -17.03 -7.70
N TRP A 21 -31.50 -16.78 -7.93
CA TRP A 21 -30.57 -16.66 -6.81
C TRP A 21 -30.72 -15.26 -6.23
N PRO A 22 -30.86 -15.13 -4.90
CA PRO A 22 -30.69 -13.85 -4.27
C PRO A 22 -29.38 -13.23 -4.74
N GLU A 23 -29.38 -11.95 -5.04
CA GLU A 23 -28.25 -11.18 -5.54
C GLU A 23 -26.93 -11.45 -4.77
N LEU A 24 -27.07 -11.65 -3.46
CA LEU A 24 -25.99 -12.02 -2.55
C LEU A 24 -25.33 -13.36 -2.90
N VAL A 25 -26.12 -14.35 -3.33
CA VAL A 25 -25.66 -15.70 -3.70
C VAL A 25 -24.95 -15.68 -5.04
N SER A 26 -25.50 -15.02 -6.06
CA SER A 26 -24.82 -14.86 -7.35
C SER A 26 -23.50 -14.09 -7.22
N SER A 27 -23.48 -13.04 -6.39
CA SER A 27 -22.27 -12.26 -6.15
C SER A 27 -21.16 -13.08 -5.47
N LYS A 28 -21.53 -14.01 -4.56
CA LYS A 28 -20.64 -14.94 -3.87
C LYS A 28 -20.11 -16.05 -4.78
N ILE A 29 -20.97 -16.62 -5.61
CA ILE A 29 -20.57 -17.62 -6.61
C ILE A 29 -19.53 -17.01 -7.56
N ALA A 30 -19.76 -15.79 -8.04
CA ALA A 30 -18.81 -15.09 -8.90
C ALA A 30 -17.47 -14.73 -8.20
N GLU A 31 -17.37 -14.79 -6.86
CA GLU A 31 -16.08 -14.62 -6.16
C GLU A 31 -15.24 -15.90 -6.18
N LEU A 32 -15.89 -17.05 -6.39
CA LEU A 32 -15.25 -18.36 -6.39
C LEU A 32 -14.79 -18.79 -7.78
N LEU A 33 -15.28 -18.13 -8.83
CA LEU A 33 -14.94 -18.43 -10.22
C LEU A 33 -13.61 -17.81 -10.61
N ASP A 34 -12.83 -18.54 -11.40
CA ASP A 34 -11.61 -18.00 -12.00
C ASP A 34 -11.92 -17.10 -13.21
N ARG A 35 -10.89 -16.53 -13.84
CA ARG A 35 -11.09 -15.62 -14.98
C ARG A 35 -11.66 -16.30 -16.22
N ALA A 36 -11.35 -17.57 -16.45
CA ALA A 36 -11.85 -18.31 -17.61
C ALA A 36 -13.32 -18.64 -17.40
N ASP A 37 -13.67 -19.14 -16.22
CA ASP A 37 -15.06 -19.44 -15.83
C ASP A 37 -15.93 -18.17 -15.83
N LEU A 38 -15.38 -17.03 -15.41
CA LEU A 38 -16.08 -15.74 -15.50
C LEU A 38 -16.32 -15.33 -16.96
N ALA A 39 -15.42 -15.65 -17.89
CA ALA A 39 -15.61 -15.36 -19.31
C ALA A 39 -16.74 -16.22 -19.88
N ASP A 40 -16.79 -17.50 -19.54
CA ASP A 40 -17.87 -18.41 -19.94
C ASP A 40 -19.21 -17.98 -19.33
N LEU A 41 -19.21 -17.59 -18.05
CA LEU A 41 -20.40 -17.04 -17.39
C LEU A 41 -20.92 -15.80 -18.12
N ALA A 42 -20.02 -14.96 -18.66
CA ALA A 42 -20.43 -13.75 -19.36
C ALA A 42 -21.23 -14.03 -20.65
N LEU A 43 -21.10 -15.23 -21.22
CA LEU A 43 -21.80 -15.64 -22.45
C LEU A 43 -23.22 -16.16 -22.18
N VAL A 44 -23.59 -16.45 -20.93
CA VAL A 44 -24.87 -17.10 -20.58
C VAL A 44 -26.06 -16.18 -20.85
N ASN A 45 -26.05 -14.96 -20.31
CA ASN A 45 -27.08 -13.93 -20.54
C ASN A 45 -26.57 -12.55 -20.10
N ARG A 46 -27.35 -11.49 -20.31
CA ARG A 46 -26.96 -10.11 -19.96
C ARG A 46 -26.65 -9.89 -18.48
N SER A 47 -27.38 -10.54 -17.57
CA SER A 47 -27.17 -10.41 -16.13
C SER A 47 -25.87 -11.11 -15.69
N CYS A 48 -25.62 -12.31 -16.22
CA CYS A 48 -24.37 -13.04 -16.01
C CYS A 48 -23.18 -12.30 -16.63
N CYS A 49 -23.36 -11.70 -17.82
CA CYS A 49 -22.41 -10.79 -18.44
C CYS A 49 -22.03 -9.64 -17.51
N GLN A 50 -23.01 -8.90 -16.99
CA GLN A 50 -22.75 -7.77 -16.11
C GLN A 50 -22.10 -8.20 -14.79
N LEU A 51 -22.53 -9.33 -14.22
CA LEU A 51 -21.93 -9.90 -13.01
C LEU A 51 -20.46 -10.27 -13.25
N ALA A 52 -20.17 -10.98 -14.34
CA ALA A 52 -18.83 -11.36 -14.72
C ALA A 52 -17.95 -10.12 -14.99
N CYS A 53 -18.46 -9.14 -15.75
CA CYS A 53 -17.78 -7.89 -16.04
C CYS A 53 -17.45 -7.11 -14.76
N SER A 54 -18.37 -7.06 -13.79
CA SER A 54 -18.16 -6.38 -12.49
C SER A 54 -16.99 -6.95 -11.69
N ARG A 55 -16.59 -8.21 -11.96
CA ARG A 55 -15.43 -8.87 -11.35
C ARG A 55 -14.19 -8.77 -12.22
N GLN A 56 -14.31 -9.11 -13.50
CA GLN A 56 -13.18 -9.12 -14.43
C GLN A 56 -12.58 -7.72 -14.63
N PHE A 57 -13.41 -6.68 -14.62
CA PHE A 57 -13.01 -5.30 -14.87
C PHE A 57 -13.04 -4.41 -13.61
N ALA A 58 -13.21 -4.99 -12.41
CA ALA A 58 -13.17 -4.22 -11.15
C ALA A 58 -11.88 -3.40 -11.01
N SER A 59 -10.76 -3.99 -11.43
CA SER A 59 -9.44 -3.37 -11.42
C SER A 59 -8.76 -3.58 -12.78
N VAL A 60 -8.47 -2.48 -13.47
CA VAL A 60 -7.89 -2.50 -14.82
C VAL A 60 -6.48 -1.91 -14.79
N PRO A 61 -5.45 -2.68 -15.16
CA PRO A 61 -4.14 -2.14 -15.46
C PRO A 61 -4.12 -1.51 -16.85
N LEU A 62 -3.59 -0.30 -16.96
CA LEU A 62 -3.28 0.39 -18.20
C LEU A 62 -1.77 0.41 -18.36
N ASP A 63 -1.25 -0.61 -19.04
CA ASP A 63 0.18 -0.94 -19.13
C ASP A 63 0.76 -0.82 -20.55
N TYR A 64 0.01 -0.16 -21.44
CA TYR A 64 0.34 -0.01 -22.86
C TYR A 64 0.35 -1.33 -23.66
N SER A 65 -0.04 -2.46 -23.06
CA SER A 65 -0.25 -3.72 -23.78
C SER A 65 -1.40 -3.62 -24.79
N ASN A 66 -1.47 -4.55 -25.74
CA ASN A 66 -2.61 -4.69 -26.66
C ASN A 66 -3.95 -4.74 -25.93
N ARG A 67 -3.97 -5.44 -24.79
CA ARG A 67 -5.17 -5.56 -23.96
C ARG A 67 -5.59 -4.22 -23.37
N ALA A 68 -4.64 -3.45 -22.84
CA ALA A 68 -4.93 -2.13 -22.28
C ALA A 68 -5.49 -1.17 -23.34
N PHE A 69 -4.93 -1.18 -24.55
CA PHE A 69 -5.46 -0.39 -25.68
C PHE A 69 -6.86 -0.85 -26.11
N GLY A 70 -7.10 -2.16 -26.21
CA GLY A 70 -8.44 -2.66 -26.55
C GLY A 70 -9.49 -2.26 -25.51
N ILE A 71 -9.15 -2.26 -24.22
CA ILE A 71 -10.03 -1.75 -23.16
C ILE A 71 -10.22 -0.24 -23.31
N LEU A 72 -9.15 0.52 -23.56
CA LEU A 72 -9.21 1.97 -23.70
C LEU A 72 -10.09 2.39 -24.87
N ASP A 73 -10.00 1.71 -26.02
CA ASP A 73 -10.87 1.96 -27.18
C ASP A 73 -12.35 1.74 -26.84
N ILE A 74 -12.67 0.69 -26.09
CA ILE A 74 -14.04 0.45 -25.61
C ILE A 74 -14.50 1.60 -24.70
N LEU A 75 -13.67 2.02 -23.74
CA LEU A 75 -14.02 3.10 -22.81
C LEU A 75 -14.20 4.45 -23.51
N LEU A 76 -13.41 4.72 -24.54
CA LEU A 76 -13.53 5.92 -25.37
C LEU A 76 -14.82 5.90 -26.18
N ASN A 77 -15.19 4.75 -26.75
CA ASN A 77 -16.48 4.59 -27.43
C ASN A 77 -17.64 4.77 -26.45
N GLU A 78 -17.57 4.19 -25.26
CA GLU A 78 -18.58 4.38 -24.21
C GLU A 78 -18.71 5.85 -23.78
N ALA A 79 -17.59 6.57 -23.65
CA ALA A 79 -17.61 7.99 -23.32
C ALA A 79 -18.32 8.82 -24.41
N SER A 80 -18.06 8.51 -25.69
CA SER A 80 -18.73 9.11 -26.84
C SER A 80 -20.23 8.76 -26.91
N GLU A 81 -20.60 7.52 -26.56
CA GLU A 81 -22.00 7.13 -26.45
C GLU A 81 -22.70 7.92 -25.35
N ARG A 82 -22.10 8.04 -24.16
CA ARG A 82 -22.69 8.76 -23.02
C ARG A 82 -22.87 10.24 -23.31
N SER A 83 -21.94 10.88 -24.00
CA SER A 83 -22.10 12.29 -24.41
C SER A 83 -23.26 12.47 -25.39
N SER A 84 -23.51 11.47 -26.24
CA SER A 84 -24.58 11.48 -27.25
C SER A 84 -25.94 11.01 -26.74
N HIS A 85 -25.99 10.28 -25.61
CA HIS A 85 -27.21 9.61 -25.10
C HIS A 85 -27.50 9.94 -23.62
N SER A 86 -27.40 11.22 -23.24
CA SER A 86 -27.77 11.71 -21.89
C SER A 86 -27.14 10.92 -20.73
N GLY A 87 -25.91 10.44 -20.91
CA GLY A 87 -25.16 9.68 -19.89
C GLY A 87 -25.36 8.16 -19.93
N ASN A 88 -26.16 7.61 -20.85
CA ASN A 88 -26.41 6.16 -20.99
C ASN A 88 -25.56 5.52 -22.10
N THR A 89 -25.33 4.20 -22.00
CA THR A 89 -24.69 3.38 -23.04
C THR A 89 -25.71 2.41 -23.65
N LYS A 90 -25.51 2.00 -24.90
CA LYS A 90 -26.44 1.06 -25.59
C LYS A 90 -26.30 -0.38 -25.11
N LEU A 91 -25.09 -0.75 -24.68
CA LEU A 91 -24.73 -2.08 -24.20
C LEU A 91 -24.26 -2.00 -22.74
N PRO A 92 -24.15 -3.16 -22.05
CA PRO A 92 -23.52 -3.23 -20.73
C PRO A 92 -22.15 -2.54 -20.76
N SER A 93 -21.97 -1.53 -19.90
CA SER A 93 -20.78 -0.68 -19.90
C SER A 93 -19.69 -1.30 -19.02
N ILE A 94 -18.53 -1.53 -19.63
CA ILE A 94 -17.29 -1.88 -18.92
C ILE A 94 -16.89 -0.73 -18.01
N GLY A 95 -17.03 0.52 -18.46
CA GLY A 95 -16.71 1.71 -17.65
C GLY A 95 -17.50 1.81 -16.34
N ALA A 96 -18.74 1.29 -16.31
CA ALA A 96 -19.54 1.20 -15.09
C ALA A 96 -19.04 0.10 -14.12
N CYS A 97 -18.28 -0.88 -14.60
CA CYS A 97 -17.71 -1.96 -13.79
C CYS A 97 -16.36 -1.59 -13.16
N ILE A 98 -15.65 -0.61 -13.73
CA ILE A 98 -14.31 -0.21 -13.29
C ILE A 98 -14.39 0.58 -11.98
N GLN A 99 -13.69 0.08 -10.96
CA GLN A 99 -13.58 0.70 -9.64
C GLN A 99 -12.16 1.18 -9.34
N ARG A 100 -11.16 0.52 -9.96
CA ARG A 100 -9.75 0.84 -9.83
C ARG A 100 -9.07 0.87 -11.19
N ILE A 101 -8.27 1.91 -11.42
CA ILE A 101 -7.31 1.97 -12.52
C ILE A 101 -5.90 2.02 -11.96
N ILE A 102 -5.01 1.23 -12.55
CA ILE A 102 -3.58 1.26 -12.29
C ILE A 102 -2.89 1.60 -13.60
N VAL A 103 -2.34 2.79 -13.73
CA VAL A 103 -1.50 3.17 -14.87
C VAL A 103 -0.08 2.75 -14.53
N ALA A 104 0.39 1.67 -15.14
CA ALA A 104 1.71 1.09 -14.85
C ALA A 104 2.42 0.80 -16.16
N THR A 105 3.33 1.68 -16.56
CA THR A 105 3.92 1.65 -17.89
C THR A 105 4.92 0.50 -18.01
N ASP A 106 4.65 -0.52 -18.84
CA ASP A 106 5.61 -1.60 -19.10
C ASP A 106 6.67 -1.13 -20.13
N PRO A 107 7.98 -1.12 -19.76
CA PRO A 107 9.08 -0.72 -20.64
C PRO A 107 9.11 -1.40 -22.01
N SER A 108 8.64 -2.66 -22.10
CA SER A 108 8.66 -3.45 -23.32
C SER A 108 7.64 -2.97 -24.37
N TRP A 109 6.47 -2.50 -23.93
CA TRP A 109 5.41 -2.00 -24.81
C TRP A 109 5.64 -0.55 -25.23
N ILE A 110 6.17 0.25 -24.30
CA ILE A 110 6.48 1.66 -24.46
C ILE A 110 7.40 1.93 -25.66
N ARG A 111 8.53 1.21 -25.77
CA ARG A 111 9.53 1.40 -26.84
C ARG A 111 8.93 1.34 -28.25
N ASN A 112 7.87 0.54 -28.41
CA ASN A 112 7.20 0.32 -29.69
C ASN A 112 6.00 1.26 -29.91
N ARG A 113 5.56 2.01 -28.89
CA ARG A 113 4.27 2.76 -28.87
C ARG A 113 4.37 4.22 -28.44
N HIS A 114 5.58 4.74 -28.20
CA HIS A 114 5.86 6.14 -27.82
C HIS A 114 5.24 7.24 -28.70
N ARG A 115 4.67 6.90 -29.87
CA ARG A 115 3.99 7.87 -30.75
C ARG A 115 2.51 8.07 -30.43
N ILE A 116 1.94 7.36 -29.45
CA ILE A 116 0.51 7.45 -29.10
C ILE A 116 0.31 8.46 -27.96
N LYS A 117 0.59 9.74 -28.23
CA LYS A 117 0.17 10.84 -27.32
C LYS A 117 -1.34 11.15 -27.44
N GLU A 118 -1.97 10.75 -28.53
CA GLU A 118 -3.33 11.19 -28.91
C GLU A 118 -4.48 10.36 -28.32
N VAL A 119 -4.25 9.14 -27.84
CA VAL A 119 -5.35 8.26 -27.38
C VAL A 119 -5.73 8.55 -25.92
N LEU A 120 -4.79 9.02 -25.10
CA LEU A 120 -5.02 9.31 -23.69
C LEU A 120 -5.53 10.75 -23.42
N SER A 121 -5.51 11.64 -24.42
CA SER A 121 -6.04 13.00 -24.29
C SER A 121 -7.57 13.09 -24.37
N LYS A 122 -8.26 12.00 -24.72
CA LYS A 122 -9.73 11.98 -24.84
C LYS A 122 -10.41 11.68 -23.50
N PRO A 123 -11.57 12.30 -23.20
CA PRO A 123 -12.30 12.11 -21.95
C PRO A 123 -12.81 10.65 -21.77
N LEU A 124 -12.62 10.08 -20.59
CA LEU A 124 -13.10 8.79 -20.12
C LEU A 124 -14.11 9.10 -19.03
N VAL A 125 -15.25 8.43 -19.08
CA VAL A 125 -16.32 8.58 -18.10
C VAL A 125 -16.40 7.30 -17.28
N LEU A 126 -15.84 7.34 -16.06
CA LEU A 126 -15.79 6.18 -15.16
C LEU A 126 -16.57 6.49 -13.88
N PRO A 127 -17.90 6.31 -13.90
CA PRO A 127 -18.78 6.79 -12.82
C PRO A 127 -18.54 6.09 -11.48
N ASN A 128 -17.97 4.89 -11.50
CA ASN A 128 -17.71 4.05 -10.33
C ASN A 128 -16.23 3.98 -9.93
N LEU A 129 -15.36 4.77 -10.57
CA LEU A 129 -13.95 4.82 -10.22
C LEU A 129 -13.78 5.41 -8.80
N HIS A 130 -13.28 4.59 -7.87
CA HIS A 130 -12.98 4.99 -6.50
C HIS A 130 -11.48 5.10 -6.23
N GLN A 131 -10.66 4.42 -7.02
CA GLN A 131 -9.21 4.39 -6.87
C GLN A 131 -8.50 4.60 -8.21
N LEU A 132 -7.52 5.50 -8.18
CA LEU A 132 -6.66 5.80 -9.32
C LEU A 132 -5.21 5.83 -8.85
N GLU A 133 -4.37 5.06 -9.53
CA GLU A 133 -2.98 4.85 -9.16
C GLU A 133 -2.07 4.96 -10.39
N TRP A 134 -1.07 5.84 -10.34
CA TRP A 134 0.06 5.81 -11.26
C TRP A 134 1.23 5.11 -10.58
N GLN A 135 1.78 4.11 -11.25
CA GLN A 135 2.97 3.38 -10.84
C GLN A 135 4.07 3.58 -11.87
N ASP A 136 5.25 3.90 -11.37
CA ASP A 136 6.55 3.79 -12.04
C ASP A 136 6.57 4.07 -13.56
N PRO A 137 6.47 5.34 -14.00
CA PRO A 137 6.70 5.70 -15.39
C PRO A 137 8.19 5.95 -15.70
N ALA A 138 9.14 5.41 -14.91
CA ALA A 138 10.58 5.73 -14.95
C ALA A 138 11.28 5.61 -16.32
N THR A 139 10.58 5.15 -17.35
CA THR A 139 11.11 5.06 -18.71
C THR A 139 10.80 6.27 -19.59
N LEU A 140 10.08 7.29 -19.10
CA LEU A 140 9.51 8.30 -19.98
C LEU A 140 9.43 9.73 -19.42
N ASP A 141 10.01 10.68 -20.17
CA ASP A 141 9.70 12.13 -20.11
C ASP A 141 8.28 12.46 -20.63
N LEU A 142 7.33 11.53 -20.52
CA LEU A 142 5.95 11.77 -20.88
C LEU A 142 5.23 12.38 -19.68
N GLU A 143 4.78 13.61 -19.87
CA GLU A 143 3.70 14.18 -19.07
C GLU A 143 2.47 13.29 -19.24
N VAL A 144 1.99 12.73 -18.13
CA VAL A 144 0.85 11.83 -18.16
C VAL A 144 -0.42 12.64 -18.37
N LEU A 145 -1.08 12.40 -19.50
CA LEU A 145 -2.37 12.97 -19.84
C LEU A 145 -3.51 11.98 -19.46
N LEU A 146 -4.12 12.01 -18.27
CA LEU A 146 -5.60 11.97 -18.17
C LEU A 146 -6.31 13.09 -18.97
N ILE A 147 -6.93 12.70 -20.06
CA ILE A 147 -8.40 12.63 -20.07
C ILE A 147 -9.10 13.89 -19.51
N ASP A 148 -9.42 14.77 -20.45
CA ASP A 148 -10.06 16.06 -20.27
C ASP A 148 -11.33 16.02 -19.40
N CYS A 149 -11.57 17.11 -18.68
CA CYS A 149 -12.79 17.32 -17.91
C CYS A 149 -13.94 17.63 -18.87
N VAL A 150 -14.98 16.78 -18.93
CA VAL A 150 -16.18 17.13 -19.71
C VAL A 150 -16.87 18.33 -19.04
N GLY A 151 -16.74 19.52 -19.64
CA GLY A 151 -17.35 20.76 -19.12
C GLY A 151 -16.75 21.26 -17.80
N GLY A 152 -15.46 21.03 -17.55
CA GLY A 152 -14.77 21.49 -16.34
C GLY A 152 -15.13 20.70 -15.07
N ARG A 153 -15.81 19.56 -15.19
CA ARG A 153 -16.09 18.64 -14.08
C ARG A 153 -15.23 17.38 -14.19
N PRO A 154 -14.72 16.86 -13.07
CA PRO A 154 -14.01 15.60 -13.06
C PRO A 154 -14.94 14.46 -13.50
N SER A 155 -14.46 13.61 -14.40
CA SER A 155 -15.20 12.44 -14.90
C SER A 155 -15.22 11.24 -13.94
N PHE A 156 -14.69 11.43 -12.72
CA PHE A 156 -14.56 10.43 -11.67
C PHE A 156 -15.26 10.89 -10.38
N PRO A 157 -16.60 11.04 -10.36
CA PRO A 157 -17.33 11.66 -9.26
C PRO A 157 -17.22 10.91 -7.93
N ARG A 158 -16.76 9.65 -7.95
CA ARG A 158 -16.62 8.78 -6.78
C ARG A 158 -15.17 8.56 -6.36
N LEU A 159 -14.20 9.25 -6.96
CA LEU A 159 -12.79 9.05 -6.64
C LEU A 159 -12.51 9.42 -5.18
N LYS A 160 -11.96 8.46 -4.43
CA LYS A 160 -11.60 8.61 -3.01
C LYS A 160 -10.13 8.38 -2.74
N ASN A 161 -9.48 7.54 -3.54
CA ASN A 161 -8.11 7.13 -3.35
C ASN A 161 -7.27 7.54 -4.55
N LEU A 162 -6.32 8.43 -4.33
CA LEU A 162 -5.39 8.90 -5.35
C LEU A 162 -3.97 8.52 -4.95
N THR A 163 -3.24 7.85 -5.85
CA THR A 163 -1.82 7.57 -5.69
C THR A 163 -1.08 7.99 -6.94
N ILE A 164 -0.14 8.92 -6.79
CA ILE A 164 0.74 9.39 -7.85
C ILE A 164 2.16 9.01 -7.46
N ASP A 165 2.84 8.25 -8.31
CA ASP A 165 4.23 7.90 -8.08
C ASP A 165 5.12 9.16 -8.15
N PRO A 166 6.11 9.32 -7.28
CA PRO A 166 7.04 10.45 -7.34
C PRO A 166 7.71 10.63 -8.72
N LEU A 167 7.88 9.56 -9.49
CA LEU A 167 8.48 9.61 -10.83
C LEU A 167 7.49 10.05 -11.92
N THR A 168 6.20 10.14 -11.61
CA THR A 168 5.18 10.59 -12.56
C THR A 168 5.28 12.09 -12.81
N ASN A 169 5.44 12.48 -14.08
CA ASN A 169 5.30 13.85 -14.51
C ASN A 169 3.82 14.15 -14.82
N TYR A 170 3.26 15.20 -14.21
CA TYR A 170 1.86 15.59 -14.37
C TYR A 170 1.72 17.11 -14.21
N ASP A 171 0.76 17.70 -14.91
CA ASP A 171 0.42 19.11 -14.77
C ASP A 171 -0.29 19.35 -13.42
N THR A 172 0.07 20.44 -12.74
CA THR A 172 -0.53 20.83 -11.46
C THR A 172 -2.01 21.19 -11.53
N SER A 173 -2.54 21.60 -12.69
CA SER A 173 -3.98 21.87 -12.89
C SER A 173 -4.87 20.66 -12.53
N TRP A 174 -4.28 19.48 -12.46
CA TRP A 174 -4.90 18.19 -12.17
C TRP A 174 -5.16 18.00 -10.71
N LEU A 175 -4.23 18.50 -9.90
CA LEU A 175 -4.40 18.49 -8.46
C LEU A 175 -5.60 19.36 -8.08
N GLU A 176 -5.84 20.47 -8.78
CA GLU A 176 -7.05 21.29 -8.55
C GLU A 176 -8.33 20.47 -8.75
N VAL A 177 -8.44 19.79 -9.89
CA VAL A 177 -9.61 18.98 -10.25
C VAL A 177 -9.79 17.78 -9.31
N LEU A 178 -8.72 17.00 -9.09
CA LEU A 178 -8.79 15.73 -8.36
C LEU A 178 -9.00 15.95 -6.85
N VAL A 179 -8.42 17.01 -6.30
CA VAL A 179 -8.54 17.29 -4.86
C VAL A 179 -9.93 17.85 -4.51
N GLN A 180 -10.67 18.43 -5.48
CA GLN A 180 -12.07 18.84 -5.28
C GLN A 180 -13.03 17.65 -5.07
N LEU A 181 -12.62 16.42 -5.42
CA LEU A 181 -13.46 15.22 -5.32
C LEU A 181 -13.67 14.72 -3.88
N GLY A 182 -13.03 15.34 -2.90
CA GLY A 182 -13.18 14.95 -1.50
C GLY A 182 -12.48 13.62 -1.20
N LEU A 183 -11.21 13.55 -1.60
CA LEU A 183 -10.34 12.40 -1.40
C LEU A 183 -10.27 11.99 0.07
N GLN A 184 -10.26 10.67 0.31
CA GLN A 184 -10.05 10.06 1.62
C GLN A 184 -8.61 9.58 1.79
N HIS A 185 -7.97 9.15 0.70
CA HIS A 185 -6.57 8.77 0.66
C HIS A 185 -5.85 9.55 -0.44
N LEU A 186 -4.73 10.18 -0.08
CA LEU A 186 -3.84 10.84 -1.00
C LEU A 186 -2.41 10.34 -0.78
N ALA A 187 -1.80 9.83 -1.85
CA ALA A 187 -0.40 9.47 -1.89
C ALA A 187 0.28 10.21 -3.02
N VAL A 188 1.16 11.15 -2.71
CA VAL A 188 1.81 12.01 -3.73
C VAL A 188 3.10 12.59 -3.16
N ASP A 189 3.98 13.01 -4.06
CA ASP A 189 5.12 13.84 -3.71
C ASP A 189 4.76 15.32 -3.79
N ILE A 190 4.41 15.91 -2.64
CA ILE A 190 4.10 17.35 -2.54
C ILE A 190 5.34 18.24 -2.70
N SER A 191 6.52 17.64 -2.83
CA SER A 191 7.80 18.30 -3.10
C SER A 191 8.33 18.02 -4.52
N ALA A 192 7.52 17.41 -5.39
CA ALA A 192 7.97 17.00 -6.73
C ALA A 192 8.46 18.16 -7.61
N SER A 193 7.83 19.33 -7.52
CA SER A 193 8.20 20.53 -8.28
C SER A 193 7.80 21.82 -7.53
N PRO A 194 8.38 22.98 -7.87
CA PRO A 194 7.99 24.26 -7.27
C PRO A 194 6.50 24.57 -7.42
N ALA A 195 5.89 24.19 -8.54
CA ALA A 195 4.47 24.38 -8.79
C ALA A 195 3.62 23.51 -7.86
N VAL A 196 4.01 22.25 -7.64
CA VAL A 196 3.33 21.33 -6.71
C VAL A 196 3.46 21.83 -5.27
N VAL A 197 4.65 22.27 -4.85
CA VAL A 197 4.87 22.87 -3.52
C VAL A 197 3.95 24.06 -3.31
N HIS A 198 3.93 24.99 -4.28
CA HIS A 198 3.09 26.18 -4.22
C HIS A 198 1.60 25.85 -4.13
N PHE A 199 1.15 24.86 -4.92
CA PHE A 199 -0.23 24.37 -4.90
C PHE A 199 -0.61 23.86 -3.50
N PHE A 200 0.18 22.94 -2.93
CA PHE A 200 -0.15 22.33 -1.64
C PHE A 200 -0.02 23.31 -0.46
N ALA A 201 0.91 24.27 -0.53
CA ALA A 201 1.03 25.33 0.46
C ALA A 201 -0.24 26.22 0.51
N LYS A 202 -0.88 26.46 -0.65
CA LYS A 202 -2.10 27.29 -0.74
C LYS A 202 -3.40 26.51 -0.61
N ARG A 203 -3.38 25.18 -0.79
CA ARG A 203 -4.61 24.39 -0.91
C ARG A 203 -5.49 24.44 0.34
N GLY A 204 -4.88 24.59 1.52
CA GLY A 204 -5.55 24.56 2.81
C GLY A 204 -6.02 23.16 3.20
N THR A 205 -7.15 23.10 3.90
CA THR A 205 -7.68 21.84 4.46
C THR A 205 -8.45 21.02 3.44
N LEU A 206 -8.14 19.73 3.36
CA LEU A 206 -8.86 18.70 2.64
C LEU A 206 -9.74 17.92 3.62
N SER A 207 -10.92 18.44 3.95
CA SER A 207 -11.73 18.01 5.09
C SER A 207 -12.12 16.52 5.15
N LYS A 208 -12.06 15.79 4.03
CA LYS A 208 -12.36 14.34 3.96
C LYS A 208 -11.11 13.46 4.01
N LEU A 209 -9.91 14.05 4.05
CA LEU A 209 -8.65 13.33 3.96
C LEU A 209 -8.35 12.60 5.28
N ALA A 210 -8.51 11.28 5.27
CA ALA A 210 -8.24 10.44 6.43
C ALA A 210 -6.82 9.86 6.41
N SER A 211 -6.25 9.67 5.21
CA SER A 211 -4.94 9.02 5.03
C SER A 211 -4.07 9.81 4.06
N PHE A 212 -2.85 10.11 4.50
CA PHE A 212 -1.86 10.76 3.66
C PHE A 212 -0.56 9.96 3.61
N VAL A 213 -0.07 9.72 2.40
CA VAL A 213 1.25 9.17 2.15
C VAL A 213 2.10 10.20 1.44
N TRP A 214 3.09 10.72 2.14
CA TRP A 214 4.08 11.60 1.56
C TRP A 214 5.13 10.77 0.83
N LYS A 215 5.03 10.71 -0.49
CA LYS A 215 6.08 10.16 -1.36
C LYS A 215 7.17 11.21 -1.51
N CYS A 216 8.46 10.92 -1.39
CA CYS A 216 9.48 11.96 -1.57
C CYS A 216 10.69 11.42 -2.33
N ARG A 217 11.19 12.20 -3.29
CA ARG A 217 12.40 11.86 -4.09
C ARG A 217 13.68 12.43 -3.54
N THR A 218 13.61 13.57 -2.88
CA THR A 218 14.78 14.37 -2.52
C THR A 218 15.09 14.24 -1.03
N ASP A 219 16.38 14.35 -0.70
CA ASP A 219 16.83 14.35 0.69
C ASP A 219 16.08 15.43 1.50
N ILE A 220 15.44 14.99 2.59
CA ILE A 220 14.55 15.78 3.46
C ILE A 220 15.37 16.70 4.35
N LEU A 221 15.86 17.80 3.78
CA LEU A 221 16.54 18.85 4.55
C LEU A 221 15.60 19.99 4.91
N ASP A 222 14.68 20.39 4.02
CA ASP A 222 13.74 21.50 4.25
C ASP A 222 12.36 21.27 3.61
N LEU A 223 11.61 20.30 4.12
CA LEU A 223 10.23 20.14 3.69
C LEU A 223 9.32 21.18 4.37
N ASP A 224 8.46 21.80 3.56
CA ASP A 224 7.38 22.64 4.03
C ASP A 224 6.28 21.77 4.68
N LEU A 225 5.99 22.05 5.96
CA LEU A 225 4.96 21.33 6.72
C LEU A 225 3.58 22.01 6.63
N THR A 226 3.45 23.13 5.91
CA THR A 226 2.21 23.92 5.79
C THR A 226 1.01 23.04 5.39
N PHE A 227 1.20 22.12 4.45
CA PHE A 227 0.12 21.20 4.06
C PHE A 227 -0.32 20.27 5.20
N LEU A 228 0.64 19.72 5.96
CA LEU A 228 0.33 18.88 7.11
C LEU A 228 -0.33 19.70 8.24
N GLU A 229 0.14 20.91 8.50
CA GLU A 229 -0.46 21.83 9.48
C GLU A 229 -1.94 22.11 9.15
N ALA A 230 -2.25 22.35 7.89
CA ALA A 230 -3.63 22.58 7.43
C ALA A 230 -4.52 21.32 7.49
N ASN A 231 -3.93 20.12 7.64
CA ASN A 231 -4.61 18.83 7.57
C ASN A 231 -4.38 17.96 8.82
N SER A 232 -4.36 18.59 9.99
CA SER A 232 -4.13 17.94 11.29
C SER A 232 -5.18 16.88 11.71
N HIS A 233 -6.31 16.82 11.00
CA HIS A 233 -7.38 15.83 11.21
C HIS A 233 -7.05 14.44 10.63
N ILE A 234 -5.98 14.29 9.85
CA ILE A 234 -5.54 13.03 9.25
C ILE A 234 -5.35 11.96 10.33
N GLN A 235 -5.83 10.75 10.05
CA GLN A 235 -5.73 9.60 10.94
C GLN A 235 -4.52 8.72 10.63
N LYS A 236 -4.10 8.66 9.37
CA LYS A 236 -2.99 7.82 8.92
C LYS A 236 -1.95 8.64 8.18
N LEU A 237 -0.73 8.66 8.70
CA LEU A 237 0.40 9.33 8.08
C LEU A 237 1.51 8.32 7.79
N MET A 238 1.94 8.26 6.52
CA MET A 238 3.15 7.55 6.12
C MET A 238 4.06 8.51 5.38
N ILE A 239 5.33 8.54 5.77
CA ILE A 239 6.36 9.24 5.00
C ILE A 239 7.22 8.18 4.34
N ASP A 240 7.04 8.03 3.04
CA ASP A 240 7.61 6.96 2.21
C ASP A 240 9.00 7.34 1.69
N HIS A 241 9.81 7.96 2.55
CA HIS A 241 11.19 8.33 2.27
C HIS A 241 11.99 8.55 3.56
N ALA A 242 13.32 8.39 3.49
CA ALA A 242 14.20 8.48 4.65
C ALA A 242 14.34 9.91 5.18
N ILE A 243 13.87 10.14 6.41
CA ILE A 243 13.87 11.45 7.06
C ILE A 243 15.09 11.58 7.97
N THR A 244 15.71 12.75 7.98
CA THR A 244 16.81 13.04 8.91
C THR A 244 16.30 13.06 10.37
N PRO A 245 17.06 12.52 11.33
CA PRO A 245 16.64 12.56 12.73
C PRO A 245 16.50 13.97 13.30
N SER A 246 17.24 14.95 12.76
CA SER A 246 17.10 16.37 13.14
C SER A 246 15.73 16.90 12.74
N PHE A 247 15.30 16.71 11.50
CA PHE A 247 13.98 17.15 11.04
C PHE A 247 12.83 16.47 11.80
N LEU A 248 12.95 15.15 12.04
CA LEU A 248 11.97 14.42 12.86
C LEU A 248 11.84 15.04 14.26
N ASP A 249 12.97 15.29 14.89
CA ASP A 249 13.02 15.75 16.27
C ASP A 249 12.58 17.22 16.41
N SER A 250 13.04 18.12 15.54
CA SER A 250 12.80 19.56 15.68
C SER A 250 11.52 20.08 15.03
N ARG A 251 10.98 19.37 14.03
CA ARG A 251 9.88 19.88 13.20
C ARG A 251 8.68 18.93 13.19
N LEU A 252 8.85 17.72 12.63
CA LEU A 252 7.71 16.83 12.38
C LEU A 252 7.05 16.32 13.68
N LEU A 253 7.82 15.70 14.59
CA LEU A 253 7.23 15.12 15.80
C LEU A 253 6.61 16.18 16.73
N PRO A 254 7.21 17.37 16.93
CA PRO A 254 6.54 18.47 17.61
C PRO A 254 5.18 18.79 17.00
N LEU A 255 5.09 18.94 15.67
CA LEU A 255 3.82 19.19 14.97
C LEU A 255 2.79 18.08 15.21
N LEU A 256 3.20 16.80 15.10
CA LEU A 256 2.31 15.67 15.34
C LEU A 256 1.79 15.66 16.79
N LEU A 257 2.66 15.99 17.76
CA LEU A 257 2.28 16.02 19.17
C LEU A 257 1.31 17.16 19.51
N THR A 258 1.45 18.33 18.86
CA THR A 258 0.62 19.50 19.16
C THR A 258 -0.71 19.49 18.43
N SER A 259 -0.73 18.99 17.19
CA SER A 259 -1.84 19.26 16.28
C SER A 259 -2.61 18.01 15.86
N PHE A 260 -1.98 16.82 15.86
CA PHE A 260 -2.55 15.61 15.26
C PHE A 260 -3.26 14.72 16.29
N SER A 261 -4.34 15.22 16.90
CA SER A 261 -5.07 14.47 17.93
C SER A 261 -5.72 13.18 17.41
N ASN A 262 -6.03 13.11 16.13
CA ASN A 262 -6.74 11.97 15.50
C ASN A 262 -5.79 10.92 14.91
N LEU A 263 -4.48 11.12 15.00
CA LEU A 263 -3.49 10.22 14.40
C LEU A 263 -3.49 8.86 15.10
N THR A 264 -3.88 7.82 14.35
CA THR A 264 -3.92 6.43 14.81
C THR A 264 -2.90 5.54 14.10
N SER A 265 -2.44 5.92 12.90
CA SER A 265 -1.41 5.17 12.17
C SER A 265 -0.24 6.06 11.78
N LEU A 266 0.98 5.65 12.13
CA LEU A 266 2.21 6.34 11.78
C LEU A 266 3.23 5.38 11.17
N SER A 267 3.79 5.74 10.01
CA SER A 267 4.91 5.02 9.39
C SER A 267 6.04 6.00 9.07
N LEU A 268 7.23 5.71 9.60
CA LEU A 268 8.42 6.56 9.45
C LEU A 268 9.63 5.74 8.98
N ILE A 269 10.35 6.32 8.04
CA ILE A 269 11.66 5.85 7.60
C ILE A 269 12.72 6.82 8.13
N VAL A 270 13.61 6.36 9.01
CA VAL A 270 14.62 7.20 9.65
C VAL A 270 15.98 7.00 8.99
N LYS A 271 16.59 8.09 8.50
CA LYS A 271 17.93 8.09 7.89
C LYS A 271 18.99 7.87 8.98
N GLY A 272 19.94 6.96 8.71
CA GLY A 272 21.04 6.63 9.61
C GLY A 272 21.08 5.14 9.98
N ARG A 273 21.97 4.75 10.89
CA ARG A 273 22.13 3.34 11.32
C ARG A 273 21.05 2.86 12.30
N GLY A 274 20.30 3.78 12.88
CA GLY A 274 19.24 3.49 13.84
C GLY A 274 18.48 4.76 14.20
N ILE A 275 17.47 4.61 15.05
CA ILE A 275 16.60 5.69 15.48
C ILE A 275 17.12 6.26 16.80
N PRO A 276 17.45 7.57 16.89
CA PRO A 276 17.95 8.16 18.13
C PRO A 276 16.93 8.11 19.27
N LEU A 277 17.42 8.02 20.51
CA LEU A 277 16.59 7.93 21.72
C LEU A 277 15.56 9.06 21.83
N ARG A 278 15.97 10.30 21.53
CA ARG A 278 15.10 11.50 21.57
C ARG A 278 13.89 11.39 20.63
N VAL A 279 14.06 10.73 19.48
CA VAL A 279 12.99 10.48 18.51
C VAL A 279 11.99 9.47 19.10
N PHE A 280 12.47 8.38 19.71
CA PHE A 280 11.60 7.42 20.41
C PHE A 280 10.81 8.05 21.56
N ILE A 281 11.45 8.91 22.37
CA ILE A 281 10.79 9.62 23.47
C ILE A 281 9.63 10.48 22.96
N LYS A 282 9.75 11.08 21.77
CA LYS A 282 8.67 11.87 21.17
C LYS A 282 7.59 10.99 20.57
N ILE A 283 7.95 9.90 19.89
CA ILE A 283 6.99 8.94 19.36
C ILE A 283 6.15 8.31 20.48
N SER A 284 6.74 8.00 21.64
CA SER A 284 6.02 7.39 22.76
C SER A 284 4.99 8.30 23.42
N LYS A 285 5.00 9.59 23.12
CA LYS A 285 3.99 10.56 23.57
C LYS A 285 2.76 10.61 22.65
N LEU A 286 2.80 9.95 21.49
CA LEU A 286 1.65 9.83 20.58
C LEU A 286 0.72 8.69 21.02
N THR A 287 0.08 8.86 22.18
CA THR A 287 -0.67 7.79 22.87
C THR A 287 -1.92 7.28 22.14
N ASN A 288 -2.39 8.01 21.12
CA ASN A 288 -3.51 7.61 20.26
C ASN A 288 -3.14 6.60 19.17
N LEU A 289 -1.85 6.30 18.98
CA LEU A 289 -1.42 5.38 17.95
C LEU A 289 -1.93 3.95 18.19
N GLU A 290 -2.64 3.44 17.19
CA GLU A 290 -3.05 2.03 17.06
C GLU A 290 -2.09 1.25 16.15
N GLN A 291 -1.38 1.94 15.26
CA GLN A 291 -0.48 1.33 14.28
C GLN A 291 0.81 2.13 14.19
N LEU A 292 1.94 1.45 14.34
CA LEU A 292 3.26 2.05 14.24
C LEU A 292 4.16 1.19 13.35
N SER A 293 4.73 1.81 12.32
CA SER A 293 5.79 1.21 11.51
C SER A 293 7.04 2.07 11.57
N LEU A 294 8.16 1.42 11.85
CA LEU A 294 9.46 2.06 11.90
C LEU A 294 10.43 1.27 11.03
N THR A 295 11.25 2.00 10.29
CA THR A 295 12.40 1.46 9.58
C THR A 295 13.58 2.41 9.76
N ALA A 296 14.77 1.84 9.78
CA ALA A 296 16.02 2.59 9.81
C ALA A 296 17.10 1.81 9.06
N GLY A 297 18.34 2.28 9.10
CA GLY A 297 19.44 1.65 8.39
C GLY A 297 19.50 2.05 6.91
N SER A 298 20.26 1.29 6.13
CA SER A 298 20.36 1.50 4.68
C SER A 298 19.02 1.21 4.01
N GLN A 299 18.44 2.24 3.39
CA GLN A 299 17.22 2.10 2.57
C GLN A 299 17.54 1.62 1.15
N VAL A 300 18.81 1.66 0.75
CA VAL A 300 19.30 1.17 -0.55
C VAL A 300 19.81 -0.26 -0.41
N GLY A 301 19.50 -1.09 -1.41
CA GLY A 301 19.92 -2.48 -1.50
C GLY A 301 19.06 -3.45 -0.68
N LYS A 302 19.36 -4.74 -0.82
CA LYS A 302 18.59 -5.84 -0.19
C LYS A 302 18.98 -6.12 1.27
N LYS A 303 20.11 -5.57 1.76
CA LYS A 303 20.64 -5.89 3.09
C LYS A 303 20.02 -5.01 4.18
N PRO A 304 19.30 -5.59 5.17
CA PRO A 304 18.93 -4.89 6.40
C PRO A 304 20.19 -4.42 7.14
N ARG A 305 20.17 -3.22 7.71
CA ARG A 305 21.32 -2.67 8.46
C ARG A 305 20.92 -1.96 9.76
N TRP A 306 19.65 -2.03 10.15
CA TRP A 306 19.22 -1.46 11.42
C TRP A 306 19.44 -2.46 12.53
N GLN A 307 20.55 -2.34 13.25
CA GLN A 307 20.75 -3.15 14.45
C GLN A 307 19.77 -2.66 15.53
N ILE A 308 18.66 -3.39 15.66
CA ILE A 308 17.53 -2.98 16.48
C ILE A 308 17.83 -3.28 17.95
N ASN A 309 17.50 -2.33 18.83
CA ASN A 309 17.60 -2.52 20.29
C ASN A 309 16.19 -2.62 20.87
N HIS A 310 15.65 -3.83 20.92
CA HIS A 310 14.28 -4.05 21.40
C HIS A 310 14.08 -3.63 22.85
N VAL A 311 15.09 -3.80 23.72
CA VAL A 311 15.00 -3.38 25.14
C VAL A 311 14.74 -1.88 25.24
N THR A 312 15.46 -1.09 24.46
CA THR A 312 15.27 0.36 24.42
C THR A 312 13.88 0.71 23.89
N ILE A 313 13.44 0.07 22.80
CA ILE A 313 12.14 0.36 22.18
C ILE A 313 10.99 -0.02 23.11
N LEU A 314 11.03 -1.20 23.74
CA LEU A 314 10.01 -1.67 24.68
C LEU A 314 9.76 -0.66 25.80
N ARG A 315 10.84 -0.09 26.37
CA ARG A 315 10.74 0.93 27.42
C ARG A 315 9.91 2.15 27.01
N PHE A 316 9.91 2.52 25.72
CA PHE A 316 9.15 3.65 25.20
C PHE A 316 7.77 3.24 24.69
N CYS A 317 7.67 2.08 24.04
CA CYS A 317 6.40 1.57 23.53
C CYS A 317 5.40 1.28 24.64
N GLY A 318 5.83 1.03 25.89
CA GLY A 318 4.92 0.85 27.03
C GLY A 318 3.91 1.98 27.26
N ASN A 319 4.16 3.19 26.75
CA ASN A 319 3.21 4.30 26.82
C ASN A 319 2.13 4.26 25.72
N LEU A 320 2.32 3.46 24.68
CA LEU A 320 1.44 3.36 23.51
C LEU A 320 0.37 2.27 23.74
N LEU A 321 -0.45 2.46 24.78
CA LEU A 321 -1.39 1.43 25.23
C LEU A 321 -2.45 1.04 24.19
N ARG A 322 -2.74 1.92 23.22
CA ARG A 322 -3.69 1.67 22.14
C ARG A 322 -3.08 0.89 20.96
N LEU A 323 -1.77 0.63 20.99
CA LEU A 323 -1.06 0.05 19.87
C LEU A 323 -1.52 -1.39 19.63
N ARG A 324 -2.09 -1.63 18.45
CA ARG A 324 -2.59 -2.92 17.96
C ARG A 324 -1.63 -3.56 16.97
N LYS A 325 -0.97 -2.75 16.14
CA LYS A 325 -0.05 -3.21 15.09
C LYS A 325 1.30 -2.53 15.22
N LEU A 326 2.36 -3.32 15.26
CA LEU A 326 3.73 -2.81 15.34
C LEU A 326 4.58 -3.46 14.24
N ALA A 327 5.31 -2.67 13.47
CA ALA A 327 6.19 -3.19 12.42
C ALA A 327 7.58 -2.57 12.52
N PHE A 328 8.59 -3.43 12.56
CA PHE A 328 9.99 -3.07 12.35
C PHE A 328 10.44 -3.61 11.01
N SER A 329 10.84 -2.72 10.10
CA SER A 329 11.40 -3.14 8.81
C SER A 329 12.89 -2.85 8.76
N ARG A 330 13.62 -3.70 8.03
CA ARG A 330 15.08 -3.63 7.85
C ARG A 330 15.89 -3.76 9.14
N ASP A 331 15.28 -4.31 10.18
CA ASP A 331 15.96 -4.74 11.39
C ASP A 331 16.97 -5.86 11.09
N THR A 332 18.03 -5.94 11.89
CA THR A 332 19.06 -6.98 11.87
C THR A 332 19.55 -7.23 13.29
N TYR A 333 20.16 -8.39 13.50
CA TYR A 333 20.53 -8.89 14.82
C TYR A 333 22.03 -9.14 14.88
N PRO A 334 22.68 -8.91 16.03
CA PRO A 334 24.07 -9.30 16.22
C PRO A 334 24.20 -10.83 16.15
N HIS A 335 25.28 -11.33 15.56
CA HIS A 335 25.67 -12.72 15.75
C HIS A 335 26.14 -12.92 17.19
N GLN A 336 25.72 -14.02 17.83
CA GLN A 336 26.18 -14.38 19.17
C GLN A 336 27.61 -14.93 19.18
N ASP A 337 28.14 -15.30 18.01
CA ASP A 337 29.47 -15.86 17.86
C ASP A 337 30.52 -14.73 17.71
N ASN A 338 31.13 -14.35 18.83
CA ASN A 338 32.12 -13.27 18.95
C ASN A 338 33.49 -13.61 18.30
N THR A 339 33.62 -14.76 17.65
CA THR A 339 34.90 -15.38 17.30
C THR A 339 35.54 -14.90 16.00
N MET A 340 34.83 -14.11 15.18
CA MET A 340 35.36 -13.63 13.89
C MET A 340 34.95 -12.19 13.58
N LEU A 341 35.89 -11.43 12.99
CA LEU A 341 35.74 -10.12 12.34
C LEU A 341 34.73 -10.10 11.15
N ALA A 342 33.85 -11.10 11.05
CA ALA A 342 32.77 -11.09 10.08
C ALA A 342 31.87 -9.90 10.38
N SER A 343 31.57 -9.10 9.35
CA SER A 343 30.85 -7.84 9.54
C SER A 343 29.55 -8.10 10.31
N GLN A 344 29.30 -7.34 11.39
CA GLN A 344 28.08 -7.42 12.22
C GLN A 344 26.77 -7.18 11.44
N LEU A 345 26.85 -7.03 10.11
CA LEU A 345 25.79 -6.65 9.18
C LEU A 345 25.33 -7.79 8.26
N ASP A 346 25.84 -9.02 8.43
CA ASP A 346 25.57 -10.15 7.52
C ASP A 346 24.63 -11.22 8.12
N TYR A 347 23.90 -10.94 9.21
CA TYR A 347 22.97 -11.87 9.88
C TYR A 347 22.09 -12.69 8.92
N TYR A 348 21.40 -11.99 8.01
CA TYR A 348 20.50 -12.60 7.03
C TYR A 348 21.20 -13.26 5.83
N GLN A 349 22.49 -12.97 5.63
CA GLN A 349 23.26 -13.50 4.52
C GLN A 349 24.00 -14.78 4.90
N ASN A 350 24.63 -14.77 6.07
CA ASN A 350 25.42 -15.89 6.55
C ASN A 350 24.56 -16.99 7.15
N ARG A 351 23.35 -16.65 7.67
CA ARG A 351 22.36 -17.60 8.21
C ARG A 351 22.98 -18.70 9.09
N ARG A 352 23.83 -18.29 10.02
CA ARG A 352 24.56 -19.20 10.92
C ARG A 352 23.77 -19.45 12.20
N SER A 353 23.46 -20.70 12.48
CA SER A 353 22.84 -21.14 13.75
C SER A 353 23.83 -21.07 14.91
N TYR A 354 23.33 -20.87 16.13
CA TYR A 354 24.14 -20.71 17.35
C TYR A 354 25.06 -21.90 17.66
N ASN A 355 24.80 -23.08 17.08
CA ASN A 355 25.54 -24.32 17.32
C ASN A 355 25.97 -25.01 16.01
N THR A 356 26.27 -24.24 14.97
CA THR A 356 26.58 -24.78 13.63
C THR A 356 27.64 -25.89 13.66
N GLU A 357 28.68 -25.78 14.49
CA GLU A 357 29.73 -26.80 14.59
C GLU A 357 29.28 -28.08 15.29
N ALA A 358 28.43 -27.97 16.32
CA ALA A 358 27.86 -29.14 16.98
C ALA A 358 26.82 -29.84 16.11
N LEU A 359 26.00 -29.07 15.37
CA LEU A 359 24.97 -29.58 14.46
C LEU A 359 25.58 -30.45 13.34
N LYS A 360 26.71 -30.03 12.78
CA LYS A 360 27.46 -30.79 11.75
C LYS A 360 27.88 -32.19 12.20
N ASN A 361 27.97 -32.46 13.50
CA ASN A 361 28.41 -33.74 14.04
C ASN A 361 27.25 -34.73 14.29
N TYR A 362 26.00 -34.31 14.10
CA TYR A 362 24.86 -35.21 14.30
C TYR A 362 24.62 -36.13 13.08
N PRO A 363 24.24 -37.41 13.28
CA PRO A 363 24.07 -38.37 12.19
C PRO A 363 23.10 -37.94 11.08
N HIS A 364 22.05 -37.18 11.42
CA HIS A 364 21.07 -36.69 10.45
C HIS A 364 21.58 -35.53 9.57
N PHE A 365 22.67 -34.88 9.95
CA PHE A 365 23.39 -33.88 9.14
C PHE A 365 24.53 -34.49 8.30
N MET A 366 24.81 -35.79 8.47
CA MET A 366 25.82 -36.53 7.69
C MET A 366 25.24 -37.13 6.39
N GLU A 367 23.91 -37.14 6.24
CA GLU A 367 23.20 -37.60 5.04
C GLU A 367 22.33 -36.47 4.48
N GLY A 368 22.53 -36.11 3.20
CA GLY A 368 21.76 -35.09 2.49
C GLY A 368 22.52 -33.78 2.21
N ASP A 369 21.78 -32.75 1.81
CA ASP A 369 22.33 -31.42 1.54
C ASP A 369 22.54 -30.64 2.86
N LEU A 370 23.77 -30.66 3.35
CA LEU A 370 24.19 -30.00 4.58
C LEU A 370 23.86 -28.49 4.58
N GLU A 371 23.97 -27.81 3.44
CA GLU A 371 23.69 -26.38 3.35
C GLU A 371 22.19 -26.10 3.53
N ALA A 372 21.35 -26.89 2.85
CA ALA A 372 19.90 -26.79 2.98
C ALA A 372 19.43 -27.12 4.41
N GLN A 373 20.01 -28.13 5.05
CA GLN A 373 19.67 -28.51 6.43
C GLN A 373 20.10 -27.43 7.43
N LEU A 374 21.31 -26.87 7.29
CA LEU A 374 21.77 -25.76 8.14
C LEU A 374 20.92 -24.50 7.95
N GLN A 375 20.50 -24.21 6.71
CA GLN A 375 19.61 -23.09 6.42
C GLN A 375 18.22 -23.30 7.04
N TYR A 376 17.68 -24.52 6.99
CA TYR A 376 16.41 -24.86 7.64
C TYR A 376 16.49 -24.66 9.15
N GLU A 377 17.54 -25.17 9.78
CA GLU A 377 17.76 -25.04 11.22
C GLU A 377 17.91 -23.58 11.65
N TRP A 378 18.65 -22.78 10.88
CA TRP A 378 18.76 -21.35 11.15
C TRP A 378 17.41 -20.63 11.01
N GLU A 379 16.58 -20.99 10.02
CA GLU A 379 15.25 -20.40 9.86
C GLU A 379 14.34 -20.74 11.05
N ALA A 380 14.38 -21.99 11.53
CA ALA A 380 13.64 -22.44 12.70
C ALA A 380 14.09 -21.69 13.97
N GLN A 381 15.39 -21.56 14.19
CA GLN A 381 15.96 -20.82 15.32
C GLN A 381 15.64 -19.32 15.26
N HIS A 382 15.80 -18.69 14.09
CA HIS A 382 15.45 -17.30 13.87
C HIS A 382 13.96 -17.06 14.16
N HIS A 383 13.10 -17.97 13.71
CA HIS A 383 11.67 -17.92 13.95
C HIS A 383 11.33 -17.97 15.44
N GLU A 384 11.92 -18.92 16.17
CA GLU A 384 11.75 -19.04 17.62
C GLU A 384 12.22 -17.78 18.36
N ASP A 385 13.36 -17.21 17.96
CA ASP A 385 13.88 -15.97 18.53
C ASP A 385 12.94 -14.79 18.29
N MET A 386 12.36 -14.67 17.09
CA MET A 386 11.40 -13.61 16.79
C MET A 386 10.10 -13.78 17.58
N LEU A 387 9.65 -15.01 17.84
CA LEU A 387 8.52 -15.27 18.73
C LEU A 387 8.82 -14.89 20.18
N LYS A 388 10.02 -15.18 20.68
CA LYS A 388 10.47 -14.73 22.02
C LYS A 388 10.48 -13.20 22.11
N ILE A 389 10.99 -12.52 21.09
CA ILE A 389 10.95 -11.06 21.01
C ILE A 389 9.50 -10.57 20.99
N ALA A 390 8.64 -11.13 20.14
CA ALA A 390 7.23 -10.77 20.08
C ALA A 390 6.53 -10.93 21.45
N ALA A 391 6.81 -12.00 22.19
CA ALA A 391 6.27 -12.22 23.53
C ALA A 391 6.63 -11.08 24.50
N THR A 392 7.84 -10.52 24.42
CA THR A 392 8.22 -9.37 25.25
C THR A 392 7.39 -8.11 24.94
N TYR A 393 6.99 -7.90 23.68
CA TYR A 393 6.09 -6.81 23.30
C TYR A 393 4.67 -7.05 23.77
N VAL A 394 4.16 -8.29 23.67
CA VAL A 394 2.82 -8.67 24.15
C VAL A 394 2.67 -8.41 25.64
N ALA A 395 3.72 -8.69 26.43
CA ALA A 395 3.72 -8.46 27.87
C ALA A 395 3.58 -6.98 28.26
N VAL A 396 4.07 -6.07 27.41
CA VAL A 396 4.08 -4.62 27.67
C VAL A 396 2.93 -3.89 26.98
N LEU A 397 2.42 -4.43 25.86
CA LEU A 397 1.40 -3.81 25.02
C LEU A 397 0.07 -4.58 25.11
N PRO A 398 -0.91 -4.07 25.87
CA PRO A 398 -2.14 -4.83 26.19
C PRO A 398 -3.05 -5.07 24.98
N ASN A 399 -2.98 -4.20 23.97
CA ASN A 399 -3.86 -4.27 22.79
C ASN A 399 -3.19 -4.80 21.52
N LEU A 400 -1.90 -5.18 21.60
CA LEU A 400 -1.12 -5.65 20.44
C LEU A 400 -1.69 -6.96 19.86
N ASN A 401 -2.29 -6.92 18.68
CA ASN A 401 -2.80 -8.12 18.02
C ASN A 401 -1.93 -8.59 16.85
N TRP A 402 -0.95 -7.79 16.46
CA TRP A 402 -0.06 -8.11 15.35
C TRP A 402 1.29 -7.39 15.48
N ILE A 403 2.38 -8.11 15.20
CA ILE A 403 3.73 -7.56 15.15
C ILE A 403 4.50 -8.12 13.95
N TYR A 404 5.31 -7.28 13.31
CA TYR A 404 6.28 -7.69 12.29
C TYR A 404 7.68 -7.36 12.78
N VAL A 405 8.49 -8.40 12.95
CA VAL A 405 9.85 -8.33 13.48
C VAL A 405 10.68 -9.43 12.82
N GLY A 406 11.91 -9.12 12.45
CA GLY A 406 12.82 -10.06 11.83
C GLY A 406 12.37 -10.60 10.47
N GLN A 407 11.56 -9.85 9.72
CA GLN A 407 10.92 -10.34 8.48
C GLN A 407 9.80 -11.37 8.68
N ILE A 408 9.30 -11.54 9.91
CA ILE A 408 8.26 -12.50 10.27
C ILE A 408 6.99 -11.76 10.72
N PRO A 409 5.85 -11.95 10.03
CA PRO A 409 4.56 -11.45 10.49
C PRO A 409 3.95 -12.39 11.54
N THR A 410 3.71 -11.87 12.74
CA THR A 410 3.24 -12.60 13.91
C THR A 410 1.89 -12.03 14.37
N GLY A 411 0.88 -12.88 14.47
CA GLY A 411 -0.42 -12.58 15.07
C GLY A 411 -0.40 -12.95 16.55
N ILE A 412 -1.23 -12.28 17.35
CA ILE A 412 -1.38 -12.61 18.77
C ILE A 412 -2.74 -13.26 18.96
N GLU A 413 -2.75 -14.50 19.46
CA GLU A 413 -3.94 -15.27 19.76
C GLU A 413 -4.20 -15.29 21.27
N GLU A 414 -5.47 -15.37 21.66
CA GLU A 414 -5.88 -15.56 23.05
C GLU A 414 -6.12 -17.05 23.30
N GLU A 415 -5.31 -17.65 24.18
CA GLU A 415 -5.40 -19.05 24.58
C GLU A 415 -5.55 -19.13 26.09
N SER A 416 -6.69 -19.64 26.58
CA SER A 416 -6.89 -19.93 28.01
C SER A 416 -6.50 -18.78 28.95
N SER A 417 -6.81 -17.52 28.56
CA SER A 417 -6.46 -16.26 29.25
C SER A 417 -5.00 -15.78 29.12
N ALA A 418 -4.17 -16.45 28.31
CA ALA A 418 -2.84 -15.99 27.93
C ALA A 418 -2.84 -15.47 26.48
N ARG A 419 -2.03 -14.43 26.21
CA ARG A 419 -1.84 -13.88 24.86
C ARG A 419 -0.54 -14.42 24.29
N VAL A 420 -0.63 -15.23 23.23
CA VAL A 420 0.50 -16.00 22.69
C VAL A 420 0.81 -15.52 21.26
N PRO A 421 2.07 -15.16 20.97
CA PRO A 421 2.48 -14.84 19.60
C PRO A 421 2.55 -16.12 18.75
N ARG A 422 1.91 -16.09 17.58
CA ARG A 422 1.99 -17.14 16.57
C ARG A 422 2.30 -16.57 15.20
N SER A 423 3.12 -17.28 14.45
CA SER A 423 3.45 -16.85 13.10
C SER A 423 2.24 -16.97 12.19
N THR A 424 1.95 -15.93 11.43
CA THR A 424 0.87 -15.95 10.43
C THR A 424 1.32 -16.55 9.09
N SER A 425 2.62 -16.73 8.91
CA SER A 425 3.23 -17.33 7.72
C SER A 425 4.54 -18.02 8.10
N PHE A 426 4.84 -19.15 7.49
CA PHE A 426 6.17 -19.75 7.50
C PHE A 426 7.09 -19.17 6.41
N THR A 427 6.52 -18.45 5.44
CA THR A 427 7.28 -17.76 4.39
C THR A 427 7.51 -16.30 4.77
N ARG A 428 8.72 -15.80 4.49
CA ARG A 428 9.07 -14.39 4.67
C ARG A 428 8.22 -13.53 3.74
N ILE A 429 7.49 -12.59 4.32
CA ILE A 429 6.68 -11.63 3.58
C ILE A 429 7.37 -10.26 3.64
N SER A 430 7.45 -9.56 2.51
CA SER A 430 7.91 -8.17 2.50
C SER A 430 6.99 -7.31 3.37
N CYS A 431 7.58 -6.55 4.29
CA CYS A 431 6.87 -5.55 5.09
C CYS A 431 6.07 -4.57 4.22
N GLU A 432 6.56 -4.28 3.01
CA GLU A 432 5.92 -3.34 2.09
C GLU A 432 4.49 -3.76 1.73
N ALA A 433 4.27 -5.05 1.43
CA ALA A 433 2.93 -5.56 1.12
C ALA A 433 1.96 -5.41 2.32
N LEU A 434 2.50 -5.56 3.53
CA LEU A 434 1.74 -5.41 4.78
C LEU A 434 1.43 -3.94 5.07
N LEU A 435 2.39 -3.04 4.86
CA LEU A 435 2.21 -1.60 5.02
C LEU A 435 1.21 -1.04 4.02
N ARG A 436 1.23 -1.51 2.76
CA ARG A 436 0.19 -1.14 1.78
C ARG A 436 -1.21 -1.43 2.34
N ARG A 437 -1.44 -2.59 2.94
CA ARG A 437 -2.73 -2.91 3.57
C ARG A 437 -3.05 -2.03 4.78
N MET A 438 -2.07 -1.74 5.64
CA MET A 438 -2.29 -0.90 6.84
C MET A 438 -2.73 0.53 6.50
N PHE A 439 -2.14 1.11 5.46
CA PHE A 439 -2.39 2.49 5.02
C PHE A 439 -3.44 2.61 3.90
N GLY A 440 -4.20 1.54 3.61
CA GLY A 440 -5.35 1.59 2.69
C GLY A 440 -5.00 1.50 1.20
N ARG A 441 -3.86 0.93 0.84
CA ARG A 441 -3.41 0.64 -0.53
C ARG A 441 -3.68 -0.82 -0.97
N GLY A 442 -4.52 -1.56 -0.23
CA GLY A 442 -4.80 -2.99 -0.44
C GLY A 442 -5.98 -3.23 -1.35
#